data_AF-A0A8H2XXX2-F1
#
_entry.id   AF-A0A8H2XXX2-F1
#
_cell.length_a   1.000
_cell.length_b   1.000
_cell.length_c   1.000
_cell.angle_alpha   90.00
_cell.angle_beta   90.00
_cell.angle_gamma   90.00
#
_symmetry.space_group_name_H-M   'P 1'
#
loop_
_entity.id
_entity.type
_entity.pdbx_description
1 polymer ?
#
loop_
_entity_poly.entity_id
_entity_poly.type
_entity_poly.pdbx_seq_one_letter_code
_entity_poly.pdbx_strand_id
1 'polypeptide(L)'
;MSDLPPVPPLESGATGTKRKSTAGASTSKRTKTSQPDPFADTKNAIQTVLASPESFVLPSGEAEYRKLVLSIAQYAKSLEGSIAVAGNAGVTAPPAKTPEQVSAEAERIINQINRGISKLMAWKPSCKTGSAKFAFDGVCTDPRVFGRVLGLNEPPNFKMKKYTKEEFENLVGEVSKDVRYDRLYLTGGINVRYDSGTGEFKISGSYGR
;
A
#
# COMPACT_ATOMS: atom_id res chain seq x y z
N MET A 1 -12.86 59.66 -59.46
CA MET A 1 -11.74 58.80 -59.91
C MET A 1 -11.82 57.50 -59.14
N SER A 2 -12.14 56.41 -59.85
CA SER A 2 -11.64 55.02 -59.70
C SER A 2 -11.81 54.33 -58.33
N ASP A 3 -12.78 53.43 -58.19
CA ASP A 3 -12.76 51.98 -58.55
C ASP A 3 -12.12 51.07 -57.48
N LEU A 4 -12.97 50.21 -56.89
CA LEU A 4 -12.60 48.97 -56.19
C LEU A 4 -12.23 47.90 -57.25
N PRO A 5 -11.33 46.91 -56.98
CA PRO A 5 -11.75 45.77 -56.17
C PRO A 5 -10.68 45.11 -55.27
N PRO A 6 -11.12 44.26 -54.31
CA PRO A 6 -10.27 43.39 -53.50
C PRO A 6 -10.12 42.00 -54.13
N VAL A 7 -8.91 41.42 -54.17
CA VAL A 7 -8.69 40.01 -54.54
C VAL A 7 -7.33 39.52 -53.95
N PRO A 8 -7.04 38.21 -53.81
CA PRO A 8 -7.37 37.37 -52.64
C PRO A 8 -6.09 36.56 -52.18
N PRO A 9 -6.19 35.42 -51.46
CA PRO A 9 -5.09 34.83 -50.70
C PRO A 9 -4.14 33.96 -51.54
N LEU A 10 -2.89 33.84 -51.10
CA LEU A 10 -2.02 32.75 -51.52
C LEU A 10 -2.28 31.54 -50.61
N GLU A 11 -3.11 30.63 -51.10
CA GLU A 11 -3.02 29.23 -50.73
C GLU A 11 -1.81 28.60 -51.45
N SER A 12 -0.98 27.87 -50.71
CA SER A 12 -0.32 26.69 -51.25
C SER A 12 -0.59 25.54 -50.29
N GLY A 13 -1.50 24.67 -50.70
CA GLY A 13 -1.76 23.40 -50.04
C GLY A 13 -0.67 22.36 -50.32
N ALA A 14 -0.53 21.44 -49.37
CA ALA A 14 -0.13 20.05 -49.58
C ALA A 14 -0.37 19.31 -48.25
N THR A 15 -1.56 18.72 -48.08
CA THR A 15 -1.83 17.26 -48.18
C THR A 15 -1.21 16.39 -47.08
N GLY A 16 -2.09 15.78 -46.28
CA GLY A 16 -1.97 14.42 -45.71
C GLY A 16 -0.73 14.16 -44.84
N THR A 17 -0.87 13.82 -43.56
CA THR A 17 -1.30 12.46 -43.21
C THR A 17 -1.74 12.43 -41.74
N LYS A 18 -3.04 12.19 -41.55
CA LYS A 18 -3.63 11.79 -40.29
C LYS A 18 -3.10 10.39 -39.96
N ARG A 19 -2.11 10.26 -39.07
CA ARG A 19 -1.68 8.93 -38.59
C ARG A 19 -2.72 8.39 -37.62
N LYS A 20 -3.58 7.54 -38.18
CA LYS A 20 -4.37 6.52 -37.50
C LYS A 20 -3.42 5.42 -37.03
N SER A 21 -3.10 5.34 -35.74
CA SER A 21 -2.58 4.11 -35.15
C SER A 21 -3.76 3.26 -34.68
N THR A 22 -4.13 2.35 -35.57
CA THR A 22 -5.03 1.23 -35.30
C THR A 22 -4.42 0.32 -34.22
N ALA A 23 -5.32 -0.25 -33.43
CA ALA A 23 -5.11 -1.26 -32.40
C ALA A 23 -4.00 -2.28 -32.70
N GLY A 24 -3.15 -2.47 -31.69
CA GLY A 24 -2.29 -3.62 -31.51
C GLY A 24 -2.19 -3.88 -30.01
N ALA A 25 -3.28 -4.33 -29.40
CA ALA A 25 -3.27 -4.83 -28.03
C ALA A 25 -2.46 -6.13 -28.01
N SER A 26 -1.14 -6.02 -27.84
CA SER A 26 -0.31 -7.12 -27.38
C SER A 26 -0.57 -7.30 -25.88
N THR A 27 -1.69 -7.95 -25.55
CA THR A 27 -1.85 -8.59 -24.26
C THR A 27 -0.83 -9.72 -24.17
N SER A 28 0.38 -9.40 -23.70
CA SER A 28 1.23 -10.40 -23.08
C SER A 28 0.49 -10.85 -21.82
N LYS A 29 -0.37 -11.87 -21.96
CA LYS A 29 -0.84 -12.68 -20.85
C LYS A 29 0.43 -13.25 -20.22
N ARG A 30 0.93 -12.58 -19.18
CA ARG A 30 1.83 -13.19 -18.21
C ARG A 30 0.99 -14.28 -17.58
N THR A 31 1.12 -15.50 -18.10
CA THR A 31 0.62 -16.71 -17.47
C THR A 31 1.22 -16.69 -16.08
N LYS A 32 0.38 -16.34 -15.10
CA LYS A 32 0.70 -16.51 -13.69
C LYS A 32 0.78 -18.02 -13.55
N THR A 33 1.98 -18.57 -13.70
CA THR A 33 2.27 -19.91 -13.20
C THR A 33 1.91 -19.84 -11.74
N SER A 34 0.73 -20.35 -11.41
CA SER A 34 0.28 -20.60 -10.06
C SER A 34 1.38 -21.46 -9.47
N GLN A 35 2.22 -20.85 -8.63
CA GLN A 35 3.16 -21.61 -7.83
C GLN A 35 2.35 -22.71 -7.12
N PRO A 36 2.73 -23.99 -7.26
CA PRO A 36 2.02 -25.06 -6.58
C PRO A 36 2.00 -24.74 -5.09
N ASP A 37 0.82 -24.83 -4.48
CA ASP A 37 0.66 -24.60 -3.06
C ASP A 37 1.59 -25.57 -2.31
N PRO A 38 2.57 -25.06 -1.54
CA PRO A 38 3.58 -25.91 -0.90
C PRO A 38 2.98 -26.85 0.16
N PHE A 39 1.71 -26.65 0.54
CA PHE A 39 0.99 -27.49 1.50
C PHE A 39 -0.22 -28.22 0.88
N ALA A 40 -0.31 -28.31 -0.45
CA ALA A 40 -1.44 -28.97 -1.14
C ALA A 40 -1.68 -30.40 -0.62
N ASP A 41 -0.60 -31.18 -0.47
CA ASP A 41 -0.67 -32.57 -0.01
C ASP A 41 -1.15 -32.66 1.44
N THR A 42 -0.67 -31.79 2.32
CA THR A 42 -1.09 -31.72 3.72
C THR A 42 -2.57 -31.31 3.84
N LYS A 43 -3.03 -30.37 3.00
CA LYS A 43 -4.45 -29.98 2.96
C LYS A 43 -5.35 -31.12 2.53
N ASN A 44 -4.96 -31.85 1.48
CA ASN A 44 -5.70 -33.02 1.01
C ASN A 44 -5.75 -34.12 2.08
N ALA A 45 -4.63 -34.34 2.78
CA ALA A 45 -4.57 -35.29 3.90
C ALA A 45 -5.53 -34.89 5.04
N ILE A 46 -5.51 -33.62 5.46
CA ILE A 46 -6.43 -33.10 6.49
C ILE A 46 -7.89 -33.20 6.03
N GLN A 47 -8.21 -32.86 4.78
CA GLN A 47 -9.57 -33.00 4.25
C GLN A 47 -10.04 -34.45 4.24
N THR A 48 -9.16 -35.38 3.89
CA THR A 48 -9.46 -36.82 3.91
C THR A 48 -9.72 -37.32 5.33
N VAL A 49 -8.89 -36.89 6.29
CA VAL A 49 -9.07 -37.19 7.73
C VAL A 49 -10.40 -36.63 8.25
N LEU A 50 -10.75 -35.40 7.87
CA LEU A 50 -12.01 -34.76 8.29
C LEU A 50 -13.24 -35.39 7.64
N ALA A 51 -13.13 -35.85 6.39
CA ALA A 51 -14.23 -36.49 5.68
C ALA A 51 -14.53 -37.90 6.23
N SER A 52 -13.51 -38.62 6.70
CA SER A 52 -13.65 -39.99 7.20
C SER A 52 -12.73 -40.25 8.41
N PRO A 53 -13.08 -39.75 9.61
CA PRO A 53 -12.22 -39.84 10.79
C PRO A 53 -11.99 -41.27 11.28
N GLU A 54 -12.96 -42.17 11.08
CA GLU A 54 -12.88 -43.56 11.55
C GLU A 54 -12.18 -44.52 10.57
N SER A 55 -12.05 -44.14 9.29
CA SER A 55 -11.35 -44.95 8.28
C SER A 55 -9.91 -44.50 8.04
N PHE A 56 -9.44 -43.51 8.79
CA PHE A 56 -8.09 -43.00 8.63
C PHE A 56 -7.07 -43.94 9.26
N VAL A 57 -6.18 -44.47 8.43
CA VAL A 57 -5.08 -45.31 8.88
C VAL A 57 -3.85 -44.45 9.06
N LEU A 58 -3.33 -44.42 10.29
CA LEU A 58 -2.06 -43.78 10.59
C LEU A 58 -0.92 -44.50 9.85
N PRO A 59 0.00 -43.77 9.20
CA PRO A 59 1.19 -44.37 8.61
C PRO A 59 1.93 -45.21 9.66
N SER A 60 2.15 -46.49 9.36
CA SER A 60 2.68 -47.45 10.34
C SER A 60 4.20 -47.32 10.54
N GLY A 61 4.88 -46.55 9.68
CA GLY A 61 6.32 -46.28 9.79
C GLY A 61 6.61 -45.03 10.63
N GLU A 62 7.50 -45.15 11.62
CA GLU A 62 7.94 -44.03 12.47
C GLU A 62 8.44 -42.82 11.66
N ALA A 63 9.15 -43.08 10.56
CA ALA A 63 9.66 -42.03 9.67
C ALA A 63 8.54 -41.30 8.90
N GLU A 64 7.49 -42.01 8.50
CA GLU A 64 6.35 -41.45 7.76
C GLU A 64 5.41 -40.69 8.69
N TYR A 65 5.19 -41.22 9.90
CA TYR A 65 4.47 -40.52 10.96
C TYR A 65 5.16 -39.21 11.33
N ARG A 66 6.49 -39.20 11.51
CA ARG A 66 7.26 -37.96 11.77
C ARG A 66 7.11 -36.95 10.63
N LYS A 67 7.17 -37.38 9.37
CA LYS A 67 6.95 -36.50 8.21
C LYS A 67 5.54 -35.92 8.20
N LEU A 68 4.52 -36.73 8.48
CA LEU A 68 3.14 -36.29 8.56
C LEU A 68 2.97 -35.22 9.65
N VAL A 69 3.44 -35.49 10.87
CA VAL A 69 3.37 -34.54 11.99
C VAL A 69 4.14 -33.25 11.70
N LEU A 70 5.33 -33.34 11.11
CA LEU A 70 6.10 -32.16 10.71
C LEU A 70 5.36 -31.33 9.65
N SER A 71 4.75 -31.99 8.66
CA SER A 71 3.98 -31.29 7.62
C SER A 71 2.74 -30.59 8.19
N ILE A 72 2.04 -31.23 9.13
CA ILE A 72 0.89 -30.65 9.82
C ILE A 72 1.33 -29.48 10.72
N ALA A 73 2.45 -29.61 11.45
CA ALA A 73 2.98 -28.54 12.29
C ALA A 73 3.46 -27.33 11.45
N GLN A 74 4.11 -27.57 10.31
CA GLN A 74 4.49 -26.51 9.37
C GLN A 74 3.26 -25.83 8.76
N TYR A 75 2.23 -26.61 8.41
CA TYR A 75 0.97 -26.08 7.91
C TYR A 75 0.22 -25.29 9.00
N ALA A 76 0.13 -25.80 10.23
CA ALA A 76 -0.47 -25.10 11.37
C ALA A 76 0.26 -23.79 11.68
N LYS A 77 1.59 -23.79 11.70
CA LYS A 77 2.41 -22.58 11.83
C LYS A 77 2.17 -21.59 10.69
N SER A 78 1.94 -22.07 9.47
CA SER A 78 1.53 -21.21 8.34
C SER A 78 0.13 -20.61 8.55
N LEU A 79 -0.76 -21.33 9.24
CA LEU A 79 -2.10 -20.87 9.58
C LEU A 79 -2.15 -19.92 10.77
N GLU A 80 -1.25 -20.02 11.74
CA GLU A 80 -1.22 -19.12 12.92
C GLU A 80 -1.05 -17.64 12.52
N GLY A 81 -0.30 -17.34 11.46
CA GLY A 81 -0.25 -15.99 10.86
C GLY A 81 -1.54 -15.57 10.12
N SER A 82 -2.36 -16.56 9.75
CA SER A 82 -3.61 -16.43 9.00
C SER A 82 -4.82 -16.23 9.92
N ILE A 83 -4.87 -16.96 11.03
CA ILE A 83 -6.01 -16.98 11.97
C ILE A 83 -6.12 -15.67 12.76
N ALA A 84 -5.01 -14.99 13.05
CA ALA A 84 -5.02 -13.65 13.65
C ALA A 84 -5.69 -12.57 12.75
N VAL A 85 -6.04 -12.89 11.49
CA VAL A 85 -6.82 -12.01 10.60
C VAL A 85 -8.20 -12.55 10.21
N ALA A 86 -8.47 -13.85 10.40
CA ALA A 86 -9.75 -14.45 10.04
C ALA A 86 -10.91 -14.12 11.02
N GLY A 87 -10.65 -13.39 12.10
CA GLY A 87 -11.67 -12.98 13.07
C GLY A 87 -12.73 -12.01 12.55
N ASN A 88 -12.52 -11.37 11.40
CA ASN A 88 -13.49 -10.45 10.80
C ASN A 88 -13.68 -10.72 9.30
N ALA A 89 -14.84 -11.29 8.97
CA ALA A 89 -15.48 -11.32 7.65
C ALA A 89 -14.77 -12.11 6.53
N GLY A 90 -15.15 -13.39 6.39
CA GLY A 90 -15.75 -13.96 5.17
C GLY A 90 -15.19 -13.67 3.76
N VAL A 91 -13.95 -13.20 3.62
CA VAL A 91 -13.31 -12.93 2.33
C VAL A 91 -11.98 -13.67 2.30
N THR A 92 -11.81 -14.52 1.28
CA THR A 92 -10.57 -15.23 0.99
C THR A 92 -9.39 -14.27 0.95
N ALA A 93 -8.52 -14.36 1.96
CA ALA A 93 -7.38 -13.48 2.14
C ALA A 93 -6.38 -13.63 0.97
N PRO A 94 -5.92 -12.51 0.37
CA PRO A 94 -4.77 -12.49 -0.52
C PRO A 94 -3.52 -13.08 0.19
N PRO A 95 -2.58 -13.66 -0.56
CA PRO A 95 -1.45 -14.41 -0.01
C PRO A 95 -0.65 -13.58 0.98
N ALA A 96 -0.37 -14.16 2.15
CA ALA A 96 0.33 -13.52 3.24
C ALA A 96 1.65 -12.90 2.78
N LYS A 97 1.71 -11.57 2.77
CA LYS A 97 2.99 -10.86 2.71
C LYS A 97 3.79 -11.29 3.93
N THR A 98 5.01 -11.78 3.72
CA THR A 98 5.92 -12.13 4.82
C THR A 98 6.15 -10.90 5.71
N PRO A 99 6.48 -11.06 7.00
CA PRO A 99 6.72 -9.90 7.88
C PRO A 99 7.77 -8.93 7.31
N GLU A 100 8.74 -9.45 6.56
CA GLU A 100 9.74 -8.69 5.81
C GLU A 100 9.16 -7.88 4.64
N GLN A 101 8.17 -8.44 3.94
CA GLN A 101 7.45 -7.71 2.89
C GLN A 101 6.57 -6.60 3.49
N VAL A 102 5.96 -6.87 4.65
CA VAL A 102 5.17 -5.86 5.40
C VAL A 102 6.07 -4.72 5.86
N SER A 103 7.28 -5.00 6.38
CA SER A 103 8.22 -3.95 6.76
C SER A 103 8.73 -3.18 5.56
N ALA A 104 9.09 -3.85 4.47
CA ALA A 104 9.56 -3.19 3.25
C ALA A 104 8.47 -2.29 2.62
N GLU A 105 7.20 -2.71 2.69
CA GLU A 105 6.09 -1.89 2.23
C GLU A 105 5.77 -0.74 3.18
N ALA A 106 5.87 -0.96 4.49
CA ALA A 106 5.75 0.10 5.48
C ALA A 106 6.82 1.19 5.27
N GLU A 107 8.07 0.81 5.03
CA GLU A 107 9.15 1.75 4.71
C GLU A 107 8.86 2.55 3.43
N ARG A 108 8.28 1.91 2.40
CA ARG A 108 7.87 2.63 1.18
C ARG A 108 6.78 3.66 1.49
N ILE A 109 5.81 3.29 2.32
CA ILE A 109 4.73 4.20 2.74
C ILE A 109 5.27 5.33 3.61
N ILE A 110 6.18 5.05 4.55
CA ILE A 110 6.88 6.06 5.36
C ILE A 110 7.58 7.07 4.44
N ASN A 111 8.36 6.60 3.47
CA ASN A 111 9.04 7.46 2.50
C ASN A 111 8.05 8.27 1.65
N GLN A 112 6.93 7.67 1.25
CA GLN A 112 5.88 8.34 0.51
C GLN A 112 5.21 9.44 1.33
N ILE A 113 4.92 9.19 2.61
CA ILE A 113 4.35 10.17 3.53
C ILE A 113 5.33 11.33 3.71
N ASN A 114 6.59 11.04 4.02
CA ASN A 114 7.60 12.08 4.25
C ASN A 114 7.73 13.00 3.01
N ARG A 115 7.99 12.40 1.84
CA ARG A 115 8.09 13.14 0.57
C ARG A 115 6.80 13.88 0.21
N GLY A 116 5.66 13.25 0.47
CA GLY A 116 4.32 13.80 0.22
C GLY A 116 4.07 15.07 1.03
N ILE A 117 4.33 15.01 2.34
CA ILE A 117 4.18 16.15 3.24
C ILE A 117 5.17 17.26 2.88
N SER A 118 6.47 16.95 2.68
CA SER A 118 7.47 17.95 2.26
C SER A 118 7.09 18.62 0.94
N LYS A 119 6.44 17.92 0.00
CA LYS A 119 5.95 18.53 -1.24
C LYS A 119 4.86 19.57 -0.97
N LEU A 120 3.97 19.31 -0.02
CA LEU A 120 2.87 20.20 0.38
C LEU A 120 3.30 21.41 1.23
N MET A 121 4.52 21.38 1.79
CA MET A 121 5.10 22.49 2.54
C MET A 121 5.56 23.60 1.60
N ALA A 122 4.74 24.60 1.33
CA ALA A 122 5.14 25.77 0.54
C ALA A 122 5.33 26.96 1.48
N TRP A 123 6.26 27.87 1.15
CA TRP A 123 6.38 29.10 1.91
C TRP A 123 5.05 29.88 1.87
N LYS A 124 4.54 30.22 3.06
CA LYS A 124 3.33 31.03 3.25
C LYS A 124 3.63 32.08 4.34
N PRO A 125 2.96 33.24 4.36
CA PRO A 125 3.11 34.20 5.45
C PRO A 125 2.85 33.60 6.83
N SER A 126 1.90 32.65 6.93
CA SER A 126 1.57 31.89 8.14
C SER A 126 2.70 30.96 8.62
N CYS A 127 3.72 30.67 7.79
CA CYS A 127 4.90 29.92 8.21
C CYS A 127 5.71 30.69 9.27
N LYS A 128 5.66 32.03 9.27
CA LYS A 128 6.35 32.86 10.28
C LYS A 128 5.82 32.63 11.70
N THR A 129 4.55 32.26 11.82
CA THR A 129 3.87 31.96 13.10
C THR A 129 3.69 30.47 13.33
N GLY A 130 4.28 29.61 12.48
CA GLY A 130 4.16 28.15 12.60
C GLY A 130 2.74 27.60 12.38
N SER A 131 1.84 28.39 11.79
CA SER A 131 0.40 28.06 11.70
C SER A 131 -0.04 27.53 10.33
N ALA A 132 0.87 27.44 9.35
CA ALA A 132 0.56 26.95 8.02
C ALA A 132 0.09 25.50 8.08
N LYS A 133 -1.04 25.17 7.45
CA LYS A 133 -1.63 23.83 7.50
C LYS A 133 -1.23 22.98 6.30
N PHE A 134 -1.08 21.68 6.53
CA PHE A 134 -0.99 20.66 5.50
C PHE A 134 -2.02 19.55 5.77
N ALA A 135 -2.44 18.90 4.69
CA ALA A 135 -3.24 17.68 4.73
C ALA A 135 -2.74 16.78 3.61
N PHE A 136 -2.17 15.64 3.98
CA PHE A 136 -1.71 14.61 3.07
C PHE A 136 -2.65 13.41 3.15
N ASP A 137 -3.14 12.98 2.00
CA ASP A 137 -4.03 11.84 1.88
C ASP A 137 -3.30 10.72 1.12
N GLY A 138 -3.54 9.49 1.52
CA GLY A 138 -2.95 8.30 0.91
C GLY A 138 -3.80 7.06 1.13
N VAL A 139 -3.41 5.97 0.49
CA VAL A 139 -4.12 4.68 0.57
C VAL A 139 -3.12 3.59 0.96
N CYS A 140 -3.46 2.82 1.99
CA CYS A 140 -2.80 1.62 2.45
C CYS A 140 -3.87 0.55 2.70
N THR A 141 -4.04 -0.33 1.72
CA THR A 141 -5.08 -1.38 1.74
C THR A 141 -4.86 -2.43 2.82
N ASP A 142 -3.62 -2.59 3.30
CA ASP A 142 -3.27 -3.58 4.32
C ASP A 142 -3.14 -2.93 5.71
N PRO A 143 -4.08 -3.16 6.63
CA PRO A 143 -4.04 -2.57 7.97
C PRO A 143 -2.80 -2.94 8.78
N ARG A 144 -2.24 -4.14 8.54
CA ARG A 144 -1.00 -4.59 9.18
C ARG A 144 0.21 -3.75 8.75
N VAL A 145 0.27 -3.35 7.48
CA VAL A 145 1.34 -2.49 6.96
C VAL A 145 1.22 -1.10 7.57
N PHE A 146 0.02 -0.53 7.60
CA PHE A 146 -0.18 0.79 8.21
C PHE A 146 0.06 0.78 9.73
N GLY A 147 -0.30 -0.31 10.42
CA GLY A 147 0.08 -0.53 11.81
C GLY A 147 1.60 -0.45 11.98
N ARG A 148 2.36 -1.13 11.11
CA ARG A 148 3.82 -1.09 11.14
C ARG A 148 4.40 0.29 10.86
N VAL A 149 3.80 1.07 9.95
CA VAL A 149 4.17 2.48 9.71
C VAL A 149 4.06 3.32 10.98
N LEU A 150 3.08 3.01 11.83
CA LEU A 150 2.84 3.70 13.09
C LEU A 150 3.58 3.09 14.28
N GLY A 151 4.50 2.14 14.04
CA GLY A 151 5.23 1.42 15.08
C GLY A 151 4.36 0.46 15.90
N LEU A 152 3.16 0.14 15.42
CA LEU A 152 2.25 -0.82 16.04
C LEU A 152 2.53 -2.22 15.47
N ASN A 153 2.58 -3.23 16.35
CA ASN A 153 2.65 -4.64 15.93
C ASN A 153 1.28 -5.19 15.52
N GLU A 154 0.20 -4.48 15.86
CA GLU A 154 -1.17 -4.82 15.51
C GLU A 154 -1.76 -3.80 14.52
N PRO A 155 -2.81 -4.19 13.77
CA PRO A 155 -3.59 -3.24 12.98
C PRO A 155 -4.07 -2.05 13.82
N PRO A 156 -4.13 -0.84 13.25
CA PRO A 156 -4.64 0.32 13.98
C PRO A 156 -6.09 0.09 14.42
N ASN A 157 -6.33 0.16 15.73
CA ASN A 157 -7.67 0.07 16.31
C ASN A 157 -8.36 1.45 16.47
N PHE A 158 -7.80 2.50 15.87
CA PHE A 158 -8.34 3.85 15.98
C PHE A 158 -8.72 4.41 14.63
N LYS A 159 -9.81 5.19 14.60
CA LYS A 159 -10.17 6.01 13.43
C LYS A 159 -9.29 7.25 13.30
N MET A 160 -8.86 7.80 14.44
CA MET A 160 -7.99 8.97 14.50
C MET A 160 -7.13 8.95 15.75
N LYS A 161 -5.86 9.30 15.61
CA LYS A 161 -4.92 9.49 16.73
C LYS A 161 -4.12 10.77 16.51
N LYS A 162 -3.88 11.47 17.61
CA LYS A 162 -3.00 12.64 17.66
C LYS A 162 -1.61 12.18 18.07
N TYR A 163 -0.61 12.70 17.37
CA TYR A 163 0.81 12.53 17.66
C TYR A 163 1.43 13.91 17.91
N THR A 164 2.42 13.95 18.79
CA THR A 164 3.32 15.12 18.82
C THR A 164 4.22 15.13 17.58
N LYS A 165 4.93 16.24 17.35
CA LYS A 165 5.87 16.30 16.22
C LYS A 165 6.98 15.26 16.39
N GLU A 166 7.49 15.09 17.61
CA GLU A 166 8.61 14.21 17.90
C GLU A 166 8.20 12.75 17.75
N GLU A 167 7.01 12.38 18.25
CA GLU A 167 6.47 11.04 18.07
C GLU A 167 6.28 10.69 16.59
N PHE A 168 5.78 11.63 15.79
CA PHE A 168 5.56 11.42 14.37
C PHE A 168 6.89 11.32 13.61
N GLU A 169 7.86 12.18 13.91
CA GLU A 169 9.19 12.15 13.29
C GLU A 169 9.98 10.89 13.67
N ASN A 170 9.78 10.34 14.87
CA ASN A 170 10.37 9.05 15.25
C ASN A 170 9.81 7.87 14.43
N LEU A 171 8.58 8.00 13.91
CA LEU A 171 7.92 6.95 13.12
C LEU A 171 8.20 7.09 11.62
N VAL A 172 8.14 8.32 11.09
CA VAL A 172 8.15 8.61 9.66
C VAL A 172 9.49 9.23 9.19
N GLY A 173 10.36 9.57 10.13
CA GLY A 173 11.59 10.33 9.89
C GLY A 173 11.36 11.85 9.94
N GLU A 174 12.46 12.59 9.98
CA GLU A 174 12.44 14.06 9.97
C GLU A 174 11.77 14.58 8.68
N VAL A 175 10.69 15.35 8.82
CA VAL A 175 9.98 15.97 7.70
C VAL A 175 10.39 17.43 7.64
N SER A 176 11.20 17.77 6.65
CA SER A 176 11.64 19.15 6.43
C SER A 176 11.65 19.52 4.96
N LYS A 177 11.71 20.82 4.67
CA LYS A 177 11.86 21.34 3.32
C LYS A 177 12.66 22.63 3.26
N ASP A 178 13.67 22.65 2.40
CA ASP A 178 14.43 23.86 2.09
C ASP A 178 13.63 24.78 1.17
N VAL A 179 13.60 26.06 1.52
CA VAL A 179 13.10 27.15 0.68
C VAL A 179 14.20 28.21 0.52
N ARG A 180 14.03 29.15 -0.42
CA ARG A 180 15.08 30.07 -0.89
C ARG A 180 15.89 30.79 0.21
N TYR A 181 15.30 31.01 1.39
CA TYR A 181 15.92 31.73 2.51
C TYR A 181 15.63 31.13 3.89
N ASP A 182 15.04 29.93 3.95
CA ASP A 182 14.57 29.35 5.20
C ASP A 182 14.43 27.83 5.08
N ARG A 183 14.23 27.14 6.20
CA ARG A 183 13.91 25.71 6.22
C ARG A 183 12.62 25.48 6.99
N LEU A 184 11.70 24.73 6.40
CA LEU A 184 10.39 24.47 6.97
C LEU A 184 10.37 23.14 7.72
N TYR A 185 9.72 23.12 8.87
CA TYR A 185 9.58 21.96 9.77
C TYR A 185 8.16 21.83 10.29
N LEU A 186 7.83 20.67 10.86
CA LEU A 186 6.58 20.45 11.58
C LEU A 186 6.59 21.21 12.91
N THR A 187 5.50 21.93 13.21
CA THR A 187 5.45 22.86 14.35
C THR A 187 4.37 22.53 15.38
N GLY A 188 3.35 21.76 15.02
CA GLY A 188 2.21 21.46 15.90
C GLY A 188 1.81 20.00 15.90
N GLY A 189 0.76 19.68 16.66
CA GLY A 189 0.22 18.32 16.76
C GLY A 189 -0.29 17.81 15.42
N ILE A 190 -0.01 16.52 15.16
CA ILE A 190 -0.31 15.85 13.90
C ILE A 190 -1.47 14.90 14.13
N ASN A 191 -2.50 14.98 13.29
CA ASN A 191 -3.64 14.08 13.34
C ASN A 191 -3.46 13.06 12.22
N VAL A 192 -3.41 11.78 12.61
CA VAL A 192 -3.40 10.64 11.70
C VAL A 192 -4.76 9.97 11.77
N ARG A 193 -5.45 9.88 10.64
CA ARG A 193 -6.69 9.12 10.46
C ARG A 193 -6.41 7.91 9.59
N TYR A 194 -7.02 6.79 9.93
CA TYR A 194 -6.98 5.55 9.15
C TYR A 194 -8.35 4.92 9.12
N ASP A 195 -8.81 4.52 7.94
CA ASP A 195 -10.00 3.70 7.76
C ASP A 195 -9.58 2.28 7.38
N SER A 196 -9.83 1.33 8.29
CA SER A 196 -9.50 -0.08 8.08
C SER A 196 -10.39 -0.77 7.05
N GLY A 197 -11.55 -0.21 6.71
CA GLY A 197 -12.46 -0.76 5.71
C GLY A 197 -12.06 -0.41 4.27
N THR A 198 -11.58 0.82 4.05
CA THR A 198 -11.17 1.31 2.72
C THR A 198 -9.65 1.31 2.52
N GLY A 199 -8.89 1.31 3.61
CA GLY A 199 -7.44 1.50 3.60
C GLY A 199 -7.01 2.96 3.44
N GLU A 200 -7.93 3.92 3.41
CA GLU A 200 -7.59 5.33 3.24
C GLU A 200 -7.01 5.91 4.53
N PHE A 201 -5.98 6.75 4.39
CA PHE A 201 -5.38 7.47 5.51
C PHE A 201 -5.21 8.95 5.21
N LYS A 202 -5.33 9.76 6.27
CA LYS A 202 -5.19 11.22 6.20
C LYS A 202 -4.31 11.71 7.33
N ILE A 203 -3.26 12.43 6.99
CA ILE A 203 -2.32 13.04 7.92
C ILE A 203 -2.45 14.55 7.78
N SER A 204 -2.73 15.24 8.89
CA SER A 204 -2.91 16.69 8.89
C SER A 204 -2.21 17.33 10.08
N GLY A 205 -1.67 18.52 9.89
CA GLY A 205 -0.93 19.21 10.93
C GLY A 205 -0.59 20.64 10.53
N SER A 206 0.37 21.22 11.25
CA SER A 206 0.94 22.51 10.93
C SER A 206 2.45 22.48 10.76
N TYR A 207 2.94 23.41 9.94
CA TYR A 207 4.35 23.63 9.68
C TYR A 207 4.71 25.12 9.70
N GLY A 208 6.01 25.40 9.81
CA GLY A 208 6.57 26.73 9.84
C GLY A 208 8.08 26.70 9.67
N ARG A 209 8.71 27.86 9.84
CA ARG A 209 10.16 27.97 10.01
C ARG A 209 10.55 27.72 11.46
#